data_AF-D5VR10-F1
#
_entry.id   AF-D5VR10-F1
#
_cell.length_a   1.000
_cell.length_b   1.000
_cell.length_c   1.000
_cell.angle_alpha   90.00
_cell.angle_beta   90.00
_cell.angle_gamma   90.00
#
_symmetry.space_group_name_H-M   'P 1'
#
loop_
_entity.id
_entity.type
_entity.pdbx_description
1 polymer ?
#
loop_
_entity_poly.entity_id
_entity_poly.type
_entity_poly.pdbx_seq_one_letter_code
_entity_poly.pdbx_strand_id
1 'polypeptide(L)'
;MVDPDKIKSLKEKSKRTLQARNIRIVILVVIVIIVVFFGFLTITTIMSQQKTTNVVAPNLDKIKEDAKKAVNEMFKAYPNDPMKNVFLGKIDAATSIEEINNIINEAKEYISKKKNLDNVKENVINLIESEYGDLLQYSQKAKDAILKIKLAKTPEEVEKIYNSLDIVGDKKEIVLNLILKELSLGDNYYYVKYKEDNETKSNFYSRAKLLSLKDTLNYQALKSIKIEPVSNFKKVALEVSAKRCGELPLENSIVAIYNKNGSLLTYAIVDSSYLLLDSVSYGESKDVSNSINSPVDQYSSSQSSSISYNLNNIPGILEATVIGKLDYDKIKQMFENFGIRLNKLSKETQIFDSKMNYFLILSVPDDGVEKLIKTNKNEITIVLINSGE
;
A
#
# COMPACT_ATOMS: atom_id res chain seq x y z
N MET A 1 51.86 47.53 26.74
CA MET A 1 50.38 47.53 26.84
C MET A 1 49.88 46.33 26.06
N VAL A 2 49.20 45.39 26.73
CA VAL A 2 48.66 44.18 26.10
C VAL A 2 47.31 44.51 25.48
N ASP A 3 47.16 44.14 24.22
CA ASP A 3 46.04 44.47 23.34
C ASP A 3 44.72 43.82 23.83
N PRO A 4 43.70 44.61 24.22
CA PRO A 4 42.45 44.10 24.81
C PRO A 4 41.65 43.17 23.88
N ASP A 5 41.83 43.27 22.57
CA ASP A 5 41.13 42.41 21.60
C ASP A 5 41.76 41.02 21.47
N LYS A 6 43.06 40.88 21.78
CA LYS A 6 43.69 39.55 21.97
C LYS A 6 43.19 38.85 23.23
N ILE A 7 42.86 39.59 24.29
CA ILE A 7 42.29 39.01 25.52
C ILE A 7 40.82 38.60 25.30
N LYS A 8 40.06 39.36 24.50
CA LYS A 8 38.67 39.03 24.14
C LYS A 8 38.58 37.78 23.24
N SER A 9 39.43 37.67 22.22
CA SER A 9 39.45 36.51 21.33
C SER A 9 39.94 35.22 22.01
N LEU A 10 40.79 35.33 23.04
CA LEU A 10 41.15 34.19 23.91
C LEU A 10 40.01 33.79 24.87
N LYS A 11 39.16 34.74 25.30
CA LYS A 11 37.95 34.45 26.10
C LYS A 11 36.79 33.90 25.27
N GLU A 12 36.69 34.23 23.99
CA GLU A 12 35.64 33.69 23.11
C GLU A 12 35.98 32.31 22.54
N LYS A 13 37.26 31.97 22.34
CA LYS A 13 37.66 30.61 21.93
C LYS A 13 37.49 29.54 23.01
N SER A 14 37.26 29.89 24.28
CA SER A 14 37.00 28.92 25.36
C SER A 14 35.52 28.62 25.61
N LYS A 15 34.59 29.32 24.93
CA LYS A 15 33.13 29.13 25.06
C LYS A 15 32.50 28.43 23.85
N ARG A 16 33.15 27.39 23.31
CA ARG A 16 32.46 26.42 22.43
C ARG A 16 31.70 25.43 23.30
N THR A 17 30.40 25.67 23.34
CA THR A 17 29.29 24.88 23.85
C THR A 17 29.45 23.38 23.55
N LEU A 18 29.84 22.60 24.56
CA LEU A 18 29.56 21.16 24.61
C LEU A 18 28.05 20.99 24.82
N GLN A 19 27.38 20.38 23.84
CA GLN A 19 25.98 19.97 23.94
C GLN A 19 25.72 19.23 25.26
N ALA A 20 24.78 19.74 26.06
CA ALA A 20 24.43 19.24 27.38
C ALA A 20 24.02 17.75 27.44
N ARG A 21 23.76 17.11 26.28
CA ARG A 21 23.46 15.68 26.17
C ARG A 21 24.70 14.79 26.33
N ASN A 22 25.88 15.23 25.88
CA ASN A 22 27.11 14.45 25.98
C ASN A 22 27.80 14.61 27.35
N ILE A 23 27.64 15.76 28.03
CA ILE A 23 28.17 15.94 29.39
C ILE A 23 27.50 14.98 30.37
N ARG A 24 26.19 14.73 30.25
CA ARG A 24 25.50 13.74 31.10
C ARG A 24 26.04 12.33 30.88
N ILE A 25 26.28 11.92 29.63
CA ILE A 25 26.82 10.60 29.31
C ILE A 25 28.28 10.50 29.79
N VAL A 26 29.09 11.53 29.58
CA VAL A 26 30.49 11.55 30.05
C VAL A 26 30.55 11.53 31.58
N ILE A 27 29.69 12.27 32.28
CA ILE A 27 29.59 12.21 33.75
C ILE A 27 29.14 10.82 34.22
N LEU A 28 28.18 10.20 33.54
CA LEU A 28 27.72 8.83 33.86
C LEU A 28 28.85 7.81 33.65
N VAL A 29 29.61 7.92 32.57
CA VAL A 29 30.77 7.07 32.29
C VAL A 29 31.88 7.31 33.31
N VAL A 30 32.15 8.56 33.70
CA VAL A 30 33.13 8.89 34.76
C VAL A 30 32.67 8.35 36.12
N ILE A 31 31.39 8.43 36.46
CA ILE A 31 30.84 7.83 37.70
C ILE A 31 30.96 6.31 37.65
N VAL A 32 30.67 5.66 36.51
CA VAL A 32 30.84 4.21 36.35
C VAL A 32 32.32 3.82 36.46
N ILE A 33 33.23 4.57 35.86
CA ILE A 33 34.67 4.33 35.98
C ILE A 33 35.15 4.54 37.42
N ILE A 34 34.67 5.58 38.13
CA ILE A 34 34.98 5.81 39.55
C ILE A 34 34.43 4.68 40.42
N VAL A 35 33.20 4.20 40.18
CA VAL A 35 32.61 3.08 40.93
C VAL A 35 33.33 1.77 40.65
N VAL A 36 33.73 1.50 39.40
CA VAL A 36 34.54 0.34 39.04
C VAL A 36 35.96 0.44 39.61
N PHE A 37 36.55 1.65 39.65
CA PHE A 37 37.88 1.90 40.20
C PHE A 37 37.90 1.82 41.74
N PHE A 38 36.91 2.38 42.43
CA PHE A 38 36.74 2.20 43.87
C PHE A 38 36.36 0.76 44.24
N GLY A 39 35.56 0.08 43.40
CA GLY A 39 35.30 -1.36 43.51
C GLY A 39 36.59 -2.17 43.36
N PHE A 40 37.44 -1.84 42.40
CA PHE A 40 38.73 -2.48 42.21
C PHE A 40 39.71 -2.18 43.35
N LEU A 41 39.77 -0.94 43.84
CA LEU A 41 40.62 -0.56 44.98
C LEU A 41 40.19 -1.24 46.29
N THR A 42 38.90 -1.38 46.54
CA THR A 42 38.37 -2.12 47.70
C THR A 42 38.62 -3.62 47.59
N ILE A 43 38.43 -4.23 46.40
CA ILE A 43 38.74 -5.65 46.17
C ILE A 43 40.25 -5.93 46.29
N THR A 44 41.10 -5.05 45.76
CA THR A 44 42.56 -5.20 45.82
C THR A 44 43.13 -4.92 47.22
N THR A 45 42.52 -4.04 48.03
CA THR A 45 42.87 -3.89 49.46
C THR A 45 42.40 -5.08 50.30
N ILE A 46 41.25 -5.68 49.98
CA ILE A 46 40.81 -6.95 50.61
C ILE A 46 41.74 -8.10 50.23
N MET A 47 42.24 -8.16 48.99
CA MET A 47 43.22 -9.17 48.55
C MET A 47 44.65 -8.91 49.08
N SER A 48 45.06 -7.66 49.29
CA SER A 48 46.41 -7.35 49.81
C SER A 48 46.53 -7.47 51.33
N GLN A 49 45.44 -7.28 52.08
CA GLN A 49 45.40 -7.57 53.52
C GLN A 49 45.47 -9.08 53.85
N GLN A 50 45.24 -9.97 52.87
CA GLN A 50 45.41 -11.42 53.06
C GLN A 50 46.87 -11.91 53.01
N LYS A 51 47.82 -11.08 52.55
CA LYS A 51 49.24 -11.50 52.41
C LYS A 51 50.15 -11.10 53.58
N THR A 52 49.72 -10.23 54.48
CA THR A 52 50.53 -9.82 55.63
C THR A 52 49.66 -9.50 56.83
N THR A 53 49.23 -10.53 57.56
CA THR A 53 49.04 -10.49 59.02
C THR A 53 48.72 -11.89 59.53
N ASN A 54 49.16 -12.18 60.74
CA ASN A 54 49.05 -13.46 61.42
C ASN A 54 47.65 -14.10 61.27
N VAL A 55 47.66 -15.37 60.84
CA VAL A 55 46.50 -16.17 60.45
C VAL A 55 45.56 -16.39 61.64
N VAL A 56 44.47 -15.63 61.70
CA VAL A 56 43.19 -16.15 62.15
C VAL A 56 42.47 -16.56 60.88
N ALA A 57 42.35 -17.87 60.62
CA ALA A 57 41.59 -18.36 59.48
C ALA A 57 40.19 -17.73 59.53
N PRO A 58 39.70 -17.07 58.45
CA PRO A 58 38.35 -16.55 58.46
C PRO A 58 37.39 -17.70 58.73
N ASN A 59 36.55 -17.55 59.76
CA ASN A 59 35.57 -18.56 60.09
C ASN A 59 34.67 -18.80 58.84
N LEU A 60 34.59 -20.04 58.38
CA LEU A 60 33.79 -20.47 57.24
C LEU A 60 32.34 -19.96 57.35
N ASP A 61 31.81 -19.87 58.57
CA ASP A 61 30.46 -19.35 58.85
C ASP A 61 30.28 -17.90 58.37
N LYS A 62 31.28 -17.04 58.58
CA LYS A 62 31.23 -15.64 58.14
C LYS A 62 31.25 -15.56 56.62
N ILE A 63 32.05 -16.39 55.97
CA ILE A 63 32.11 -16.47 54.50
C ILE A 63 30.78 -16.96 53.92
N LYS A 64 30.12 -17.93 54.58
CA LYS A 64 28.77 -18.37 54.21
C LYS A 64 27.75 -17.24 54.33
N GLU A 65 27.77 -16.44 55.40
CA GLU A 65 26.86 -15.30 55.54
C GLU A 65 27.06 -14.26 54.43
N ASP A 66 28.30 -13.90 54.12
CA ASP A 66 28.61 -12.94 53.06
C ASP A 66 28.21 -13.48 51.67
N ALA A 67 28.44 -14.77 51.42
CA ALA A 67 27.99 -15.45 50.21
C ALA A 67 26.46 -15.45 50.07
N LYS A 68 25.72 -15.72 51.15
CA LYS A 68 24.24 -15.64 51.14
C LYS A 68 23.76 -14.24 50.85
N LYS A 69 24.40 -13.20 51.40
CA LYS A 69 24.09 -11.79 51.06
C LYS A 69 24.33 -11.53 49.58
N ALA A 70 25.46 -11.97 49.03
CA ALA A 70 25.77 -11.82 47.61
C ALA A 70 24.71 -12.49 46.71
N VAL A 71 24.30 -13.72 47.02
CA VAL A 71 23.21 -14.40 46.29
C VAL A 71 21.89 -13.64 46.42
N ASN A 72 21.53 -13.19 47.62
CA ASN A 72 20.32 -12.38 47.81
C ASN A 72 20.33 -11.08 46.99
N GLU A 73 21.49 -10.42 46.91
CA GLU A 73 21.70 -9.24 46.07
C GLU A 73 21.55 -9.56 44.57
N MET A 74 22.17 -10.66 44.09
CA MET A 74 22.07 -11.08 42.68
C MET A 74 20.62 -11.37 42.25
N PHE A 75 19.82 -11.94 43.16
CA PHE A 75 18.42 -12.29 42.91
C PHE A 75 17.42 -11.17 43.24
N LYS A 76 17.86 -9.93 43.54
CA LYS A 76 16.94 -8.81 43.81
C LYS A 76 15.92 -8.55 42.71
N ALA A 77 16.33 -8.70 41.44
CA ALA A 77 15.43 -8.55 40.29
C ALA A 77 14.49 -9.76 40.09
N TYR A 78 14.80 -10.90 40.73
CA TYR A 78 14.06 -12.16 40.61
C TYR A 78 13.82 -12.78 41.99
N PRO A 79 13.12 -12.07 42.90
CA PRO A 79 13.04 -12.46 44.31
C PRO A 79 12.36 -13.81 44.54
N ASN A 80 11.47 -14.20 43.61
CA ASN A 80 10.66 -15.42 43.66
C ASN A 80 11.25 -16.57 42.80
N ASP A 81 12.48 -16.43 42.30
CA ASP A 81 13.11 -17.48 41.49
C ASP A 81 13.46 -18.70 42.36
N PRO A 82 13.01 -19.93 42.01
CA PRO A 82 13.31 -21.13 42.78
C PRO A 82 14.81 -21.42 42.93
N MET A 83 15.64 -21.05 41.95
CA MET A 83 17.08 -21.29 42.00
C MET A 83 17.78 -20.49 43.09
N LYS A 84 17.18 -19.38 43.54
CA LYS A 84 17.68 -18.63 44.69
C LYS A 84 17.85 -19.53 45.91
N ASN A 85 16.80 -20.29 46.26
CA ASN A 85 16.82 -21.17 47.42
C ASN A 85 17.77 -22.36 47.22
N VAL A 86 17.92 -22.84 45.98
CA VAL A 86 18.89 -23.88 45.63
C VAL A 86 20.32 -23.41 45.92
N PHE A 87 20.69 -22.21 45.47
CA PHE A 87 22.02 -21.65 45.73
C PHE A 87 22.27 -21.37 47.22
N LEU A 88 21.26 -20.86 47.94
CA LEU A 88 21.36 -20.67 49.40
C LEU A 88 21.59 -22.00 50.13
N GLY A 89 20.85 -23.05 49.78
CA GLY A 89 21.02 -24.39 50.35
C GLY A 89 22.39 -25.00 50.03
N LYS A 90 22.90 -24.80 48.79
CA LYS A 90 24.27 -25.21 48.43
C LYS A 90 25.33 -24.50 49.29
N ILE A 91 25.16 -23.20 49.57
CA ILE A 91 26.08 -22.44 50.44
C ILE A 91 26.05 -22.97 51.88
N ASP A 92 24.87 -23.31 52.39
CA ASP A 92 24.73 -23.91 53.72
C ASP A 92 25.48 -25.23 53.85
N ALA A 93 25.37 -26.09 52.83
CA ALA A 93 26.01 -27.39 52.78
C ALA A 93 27.52 -27.36 52.44
N ALA A 94 28.06 -26.23 51.96
CA ALA A 94 29.45 -26.14 51.53
C ALA A 94 30.43 -26.38 52.69
N THR A 95 31.50 -27.13 52.41
CA THR A 95 32.53 -27.51 53.39
C THR A 95 33.83 -26.74 53.24
N SER A 96 33.99 -26.01 52.13
CA SER A 96 35.20 -25.25 51.83
C SER A 96 34.89 -23.88 51.20
N ILE A 97 35.86 -22.98 51.27
CA ILE A 97 35.79 -21.66 50.63
C ILE A 97 35.72 -21.80 49.10
N GLU A 98 36.42 -22.79 48.55
CA GLU A 98 36.44 -23.06 47.10
C GLU A 98 35.06 -23.49 46.58
N GLU A 99 34.35 -24.36 47.31
CA GLU A 99 32.97 -24.72 46.99
C GLU A 99 32.05 -23.50 47.02
N ILE A 100 32.16 -22.64 48.04
CA ILE A 100 31.37 -21.41 48.14
C ILE A 100 31.61 -20.51 46.93
N ASN A 101 32.88 -20.32 46.52
CA ASN A 101 33.23 -19.50 45.36
C ASN A 101 32.66 -20.08 44.06
N ASN A 102 32.71 -21.40 43.88
CA ASN A 102 32.12 -22.07 42.71
C ASN A 102 30.60 -21.88 42.67
N ILE A 103 29.91 -22.00 43.81
CA ILE A 103 28.46 -21.78 43.90
C ILE A 103 28.09 -20.32 43.55
N ILE A 104 28.87 -19.35 44.03
CA ILE A 104 28.66 -17.93 43.70
C ILE A 104 28.85 -17.69 42.19
N ASN A 105 29.86 -18.31 41.57
CA ASN A 105 30.10 -18.20 40.14
C ASN A 105 28.95 -18.83 39.33
N GLU A 106 28.46 -20.01 39.70
CA GLU A 106 27.27 -20.64 39.09
C GLU A 106 26.04 -19.72 39.19
N ALA A 107 25.79 -19.14 40.37
CA ALA A 107 24.68 -18.21 40.60
C ALA A 107 24.79 -16.96 39.73
N LYS A 108 26.00 -16.41 39.60
CA LYS A 108 26.29 -15.26 38.73
C LYS A 108 26.01 -15.59 37.27
N GLU A 109 26.51 -16.72 36.77
CA GLU A 109 26.26 -17.16 35.39
C GLU A 109 24.77 -17.38 35.11
N TYR A 110 24.06 -18.00 36.06
CA TYR A 110 22.61 -18.21 35.97
C TYR A 110 21.86 -16.89 35.81
N ILE A 111 22.12 -15.92 36.70
CA ILE A 111 21.48 -14.60 36.67
C ILE A 111 21.85 -13.83 35.40
N SER A 112 23.11 -13.90 34.97
CA SER A 112 23.54 -13.29 33.71
C SER A 112 22.80 -13.87 32.50
N LYS A 113 22.63 -15.19 32.41
CA LYS A 113 21.86 -15.84 31.34
C LYS A 113 20.39 -15.45 31.37
N LYS A 114 19.77 -15.42 32.56
CA LYS A 114 18.37 -15.02 32.74
C LYS A 114 18.13 -13.57 32.33
N LYS A 115 18.98 -12.64 32.78
CA LYS A 115 18.91 -11.23 32.38
C LYS A 115 19.10 -11.04 30.88
N ASN A 116 20.01 -11.79 30.26
CA ASN A 116 20.18 -11.77 28.82
C ASN A 116 18.89 -12.21 28.10
N LEU A 117 18.29 -13.32 28.51
CA LEU A 117 17.03 -13.81 27.95
C LEU A 117 15.91 -12.77 28.07
N ASP A 118 15.72 -12.15 29.24
CA ASP A 118 14.66 -11.17 29.45
C ASP A 118 14.87 -9.91 28.57
N ASN A 119 16.12 -9.44 28.44
CA ASN A 119 16.46 -8.36 27.50
C ASN A 119 16.15 -8.73 26.05
N VAL A 120 16.48 -9.96 25.63
CA VAL A 120 16.19 -10.45 24.27
C VAL A 120 14.68 -10.50 24.03
N LYS A 121 13.91 -11.02 24.99
CA LYS A 121 12.43 -11.04 24.90
C LYS A 121 11.86 -9.64 24.76
N GLU A 122 12.28 -8.70 25.60
CA GLU A 122 11.80 -7.32 25.58
C GLU A 122 12.13 -6.63 24.24
N ASN A 123 13.37 -6.76 23.77
CA ASN A 123 13.79 -6.19 22.49
C ASN A 123 12.99 -6.72 21.30
N VAL A 124 12.75 -8.04 21.25
CA VAL A 124 12.00 -8.66 20.15
C VAL A 124 10.51 -8.31 20.23
N ILE A 125 9.92 -8.24 21.42
CA ILE A 125 8.53 -7.78 21.59
C ILE A 125 8.41 -6.33 21.12
N ASN A 126 9.30 -5.44 21.53
CA ASN A 126 9.31 -4.04 21.11
C ASN A 126 9.49 -3.90 19.58
N LEU A 127 10.28 -4.79 18.97
CA LEU A 127 10.44 -4.83 17.52
C LEU A 127 9.13 -5.23 16.82
N ILE A 128 8.45 -6.29 17.28
CA ILE A 128 7.13 -6.68 16.77
C ILE A 128 6.13 -5.53 16.92
N GLU A 129 6.05 -4.92 18.11
CA GLU A 129 5.13 -3.81 18.37
C GLU A 129 5.41 -2.60 17.46
N SER A 130 6.67 -2.24 17.29
CA SER A 130 7.11 -1.16 16.40
C SER A 130 6.79 -1.44 14.94
N GLU A 131 7.04 -2.67 14.48
CA GLU A 131 6.76 -3.04 13.11
C GLU A 131 5.25 -3.02 12.81
N TYR A 132 4.42 -3.59 13.69
CA TYR A 132 2.97 -3.63 13.49
C TYR A 132 2.28 -2.28 13.72
N GLY A 133 2.75 -1.49 14.68
CA GLY A 133 2.09 -0.25 15.10
C GLY A 133 0.61 -0.48 15.41
N ASP A 134 -0.26 0.40 14.89
CA ASP A 134 -1.71 0.34 15.11
C ASP A 134 -2.38 -0.94 14.57
N LEU A 135 -1.71 -1.68 13.66
CA LEU A 135 -2.25 -2.93 13.12
C LEU A 135 -2.13 -4.11 14.10
N LEU A 136 -1.32 -3.98 15.15
CA LEU A 136 -1.10 -5.04 16.14
C LEU A 136 -2.41 -5.51 16.78
N GLN A 137 -3.34 -4.59 17.01
CA GLN A 137 -4.64 -4.89 17.61
C GLN A 137 -5.49 -5.85 16.76
N TYR A 138 -5.24 -5.93 15.46
CA TYR A 138 -5.97 -6.78 14.52
C TYR A 138 -5.22 -8.09 14.19
N SER A 139 -3.95 -8.22 14.57
CA SER A 139 -3.15 -9.42 14.31
C SER A 139 -3.25 -10.43 15.45
N GLN A 140 -3.92 -11.56 15.22
CA GLN A 140 -3.87 -12.68 16.15
C GLN A 140 -2.49 -13.35 16.13
N LYS A 141 -1.87 -13.48 14.94
CA LYS A 141 -0.56 -14.11 14.77
C LYS A 141 0.53 -13.40 15.59
N ALA A 142 0.56 -12.06 15.57
CA ALA A 142 1.52 -11.29 16.35
C ALA A 142 1.28 -11.39 17.86
N LYS A 143 0.01 -11.34 18.30
CA LYS A 143 -0.34 -11.51 19.73
C LYS A 143 0.09 -12.88 20.25
N ASP A 144 -0.14 -13.93 19.47
CA ASP A 144 0.28 -15.29 19.81
C ASP A 144 1.81 -15.42 19.85
N ALA A 145 2.52 -14.78 18.91
CA ALA A 145 3.98 -14.75 18.90
C ALA A 145 4.54 -14.05 20.14
N ILE A 146 4.01 -12.88 20.51
CA ILE A 146 4.39 -12.16 21.74
C ILE A 146 4.18 -13.04 22.98
N LEU A 147 3.06 -13.75 23.06
CA LEU A 147 2.80 -14.66 24.19
C LEU A 147 3.80 -15.83 24.23
N LYS A 148 4.13 -16.43 23.08
CA LYS A 148 5.16 -17.47 22.99
C LYS A 148 6.54 -16.95 23.38
N ILE A 149 6.90 -15.73 22.99
CA ILE A 149 8.18 -15.09 23.37
C ILE A 149 8.26 -14.89 24.88
N LYS A 150 7.18 -14.40 25.52
CA LYS A 150 7.13 -14.25 26.98
C LYS A 150 7.41 -15.57 27.69
N LEU A 151 6.92 -16.69 27.15
CA LEU A 151 7.08 -18.04 27.68
C LEU A 151 8.37 -18.76 27.27
N ALA A 152 9.17 -18.21 26.35
CA ALA A 152 10.39 -18.84 25.86
C ALA A 152 11.42 -19.06 26.97
N LYS A 153 12.19 -20.14 26.87
CA LYS A 153 13.21 -20.55 27.84
C LYS A 153 14.62 -20.19 27.41
N THR A 154 14.86 -19.97 26.12
CA THR A 154 16.18 -19.61 25.60
C THR A 154 16.10 -18.50 24.54
N PRO A 155 17.20 -17.76 24.30
CA PRO A 155 17.24 -16.76 23.24
C PRO A 155 16.99 -17.34 21.84
N GLU A 156 17.44 -18.56 21.58
CA GLU A 156 17.26 -19.24 20.28
C GLU A 156 15.79 -19.58 20.02
N GLU A 157 15.04 -19.92 21.07
CA GLU A 157 13.58 -20.09 20.96
C GLU A 157 12.89 -18.76 20.59
N VAL A 158 13.31 -17.64 21.20
CA VAL A 158 12.78 -16.30 20.89
C VAL A 158 13.05 -15.96 19.42
N GLU A 159 14.28 -16.15 18.96
CA GLU A 159 14.68 -15.90 17.58
C GLU A 159 13.87 -16.76 16.59
N LYS A 160 13.68 -18.05 16.88
CA LYS A 160 12.89 -18.94 16.05
C LYS A 160 11.43 -18.50 15.95
N ILE A 161 10.83 -18.04 17.05
CA ILE A 161 9.46 -17.53 17.06
C ILE A 161 9.38 -16.26 16.18
N TYR A 162 10.30 -15.32 16.35
CA TYR A 162 10.34 -14.08 15.57
C TYR A 162 10.52 -14.35 14.07
N ASN A 163 11.51 -15.17 13.71
CA ASN A 163 11.82 -15.48 12.31
C ASN A 163 10.70 -16.28 11.59
N SER A 164 9.82 -16.94 12.34
CA SER A 164 8.65 -17.63 11.78
C SER A 164 7.48 -16.69 11.47
N LEU A 165 7.55 -15.42 11.89
CA LEU A 165 6.47 -14.47 11.74
C LEU A 165 6.55 -13.78 10.36
N ASP A 166 5.61 -14.10 9.47
CA ASP A 166 5.42 -13.35 8.22
C ASP A 166 4.70 -12.02 8.49
N ILE A 167 5.46 -11.04 8.96
CA ILE A 167 4.92 -9.73 9.37
C ILE A 167 4.30 -8.98 8.19
N VAL A 168 4.91 -9.03 7.01
CA VAL A 168 4.44 -8.29 5.84
C VAL A 168 3.17 -8.91 5.27
N GLY A 169 3.13 -10.25 5.15
CA GLY A 169 1.95 -10.97 4.69
C GLY A 169 0.76 -10.79 5.64
N ASP A 170 0.98 -10.87 6.94
CA ASP A 170 -0.09 -10.68 7.93
C ASP A 170 -0.66 -9.25 7.91
N LYS A 171 0.20 -8.23 7.82
CA LYS A 171 -0.25 -6.83 7.65
C LYS A 171 -1.05 -6.63 6.37
N LYS A 172 -0.62 -7.25 5.26
CA LYS A 172 -1.36 -7.21 3.99
C LYS A 172 -2.77 -7.79 4.17
N GLU A 173 -2.87 -8.96 4.80
CA GLU A 173 -4.14 -9.64 5.05
C GLU A 173 -5.07 -8.80 5.92
N ILE A 174 -4.55 -8.17 6.98
CA ILE A 174 -5.33 -7.28 7.86
C ILE A 174 -5.89 -6.08 7.08
N VAL A 175 -5.05 -5.35 6.35
CA VAL A 175 -5.49 -4.17 5.59
C VAL A 175 -6.52 -4.56 4.53
N LEU A 176 -6.29 -5.68 3.85
CA LEU A 176 -7.26 -6.20 2.88
C LEU A 176 -8.61 -6.51 3.53
N ASN A 177 -8.62 -7.18 4.68
CA ASN A 177 -9.86 -7.51 5.39
C ASN A 177 -10.62 -6.25 5.86
N LEU A 178 -9.90 -5.20 6.26
CA LEU A 178 -10.51 -3.91 6.59
C LEU A 178 -11.17 -3.27 5.36
N ILE A 179 -10.48 -3.27 4.21
CA ILE A 179 -11.03 -2.81 2.93
C ILE A 179 -12.26 -3.64 2.54
N LEU A 180 -12.19 -4.97 2.61
CA LEU A 180 -13.30 -5.86 2.26
C LEU A 180 -14.53 -5.63 3.13
N LYS A 181 -14.32 -5.34 4.42
CA LYS A 181 -15.39 -4.97 5.35
C LYS A 181 -16.02 -3.62 4.98
N GLU A 182 -15.23 -2.67 4.50
CA GLU A 182 -15.75 -1.38 4.04
C GLU A 182 -16.55 -1.53 2.74
N LEU A 183 -16.10 -2.40 1.84
CA LEU A 183 -16.80 -2.75 0.60
C LEU A 183 -18.07 -3.59 0.82
N SER A 184 -18.22 -4.27 1.95
CA SER A 184 -19.43 -5.07 2.23
C SER A 184 -20.62 -4.22 2.68
N LEU A 185 -20.40 -2.94 2.99
CA LEU A 185 -21.41 -2.03 3.52
C LEU A 185 -22.35 -1.38 2.48
N GLY A 186 -22.22 -1.73 1.19
CA GLY A 186 -23.42 -1.76 0.31
C GLY A 186 -23.36 -1.05 -1.03
N ASP A 187 -22.32 -0.29 -1.35
CA ASP A 187 -22.26 0.43 -2.64
C ASP A 187 -21.64 -0.41 -3.76
N ASN A 188 -22.06 -0.12 -5.00
CA ASN A 188 -21.55 -0.81 -6.20
C ASN A 188 -20.32 -0.12 -6.78
N TYR A 189 -20.08 1.15 -6.41
CA TYR A 189 -19.02 1.98 -6.97
C TYR A 189 -18.35 2.83 -5.91
N TYR A 190 -17.06 3.10 -6.13
CA TYR A 190 -16.20 3.75 -5.15
C TYR A 190 -15.16 4.64 -5.84
N TYR A 191 -14.83 5.76 -5.21
CA TYR A 191 -13.59 6.46 -5.46
C TYR A 191 -12.47 5.81 -4.64
N VAL A 192 -11.38 5.47 -5.30
CA VAL A 192 -10.16 4.97 -4.68
C VAL A 192 -9.07 6.02 -4.82
N LYS A 193 -8.71 6.60 -3.68
CA LYS A 193 -7.68 7.62 -3.57
C LYS A 193 -6.38 6.99 -3.11
N TYR A 194 -5.29 7.33 -3.78
CA TYR A 194 -3.94 6.90 -3.41
C TYR A 194 -2.95 8.03 -3.66
N LYS A 195 -1.81 7.98 -2.96
CA LYS A 195 -0.73 8.97 -3.13
C LYS A 195 0.28 8.47 -4.14
N GLU A 196 0.60 9.29 -5.13
CA GLU A 196 1.65 9.07 -6.12
C GLU A 196 2.38 10.41 -6.32
N ASP A 197 3.71 10.43 -6.16
CA ASP A 197 4.55 11.63 -6.36
C ASP A 197 4.08 12.91 -5.63
N ASN A 198 3.64 12.77 -4.37
CA ASN A 198 3.05 13.82 -3.53
C ASN A 198 1.69 14.37 -4.00
N GLU A 199 1.12 13.84 -5.06
CA GLU A 199 -0.24 14.14 -5.49
C GLU A 199 -1.20 13.03 -5.06
N THR A 200 -2.44 13.41 -4.74
CA THR A 200 -3.51 12.44 -4.48
C THR A 200 -4.21 12.17 -5.80
N LYS A 201 -4.05 10.97 -6.34
CA LYS A 201 -4.83 10.50 -7.47
C LYS A 201 -6.10 9.83 -6.96
N SER A 202 -7.17 9.96 -7.73
CA SER A 202 -8.48 9.39 -7.42
C SER A 202 -8.99 8.68 -8.66
N ASN A 203 -9.20 7.38 -8.56
CA ASN A 203 -9.77 6.57 -9.64
C ASN A 203 -11.15 6.07 -9.22
N PHE A 204 -12.04 5.88 -10.20
CA PHE A 204 -13.38 5.36 -9.97
C PHE A 204 -13.46 3.90 -10.39
N TYR A 205 -13.91 3.03 -9.49
CA TYR A 205 -13.99 1.60 -9.73
C TYR A 205 -15.34 1.03 -9.30
N SER A 206 -15.76 -0.04 -9.99
CA SER A 206 -16.81 -0.90 -9.46
C SER A 206 -16.29 -1.75 -8.31
N ARG A 207 -17.20 -2.19 -7.44
CA ARG A 207 -16.90 -3.13 -6.36
C ARG A 207 -16.23 -4.40 -6.88
N ALA A 208 -16.75 -4.99 -7.96
CA ALA A 208 -16.18 -6.19 -8.57
C ALA A 208 -14.72 -5.98 -9.01
N LYS A 209 -14.41 -4.83 -9.63
CA LYS A 209 -13.04 -4.50 -10.02
C LYS A 209 -12.13 -4.34 -8.80
N LEU A 210 -12.58 -3.68 -7.74
CA LEU A 210 -11.79 -3.55 -6.51
C LEU A 210 -11.51 -4.90 -5.85
N LEU A 211 -12.50 -5.80 -5.83
CA LEU A 211 -12.32 -7.15 -5.33
C LEU A 211 -11.28 -7.95 -6.14
N SER A 212 -11.20 -7.73 -7.46
CA SER A 212 -10.20 -8.36 -8.33
C SER A 212 -8.77 -7.85 -8.08
N LEU A 213 -8.61 -6.63 -7.55
CA LEU A 213 -7.30 -6.02 -7.28
C LEU A 213 -6.65 -6.52 -5.98
N LYS A 214 -7.36 -7.32 -5.17
CA LYS A 214 -6.87 -7.82 -3.88
C LYS A 214 -5.55 -8.60 -3.99
N ASP A 215 -5.38 -9.32 -5.09
CA ASP A 215 -4.26 -10.24 -5.29
C ASP A 215 -3.05 -9.55 -5.92
N THR A 216 -3.26 -8.42 -6.60
CA THR A 216 -2.22 -7.70 -7.36
C THR A 216 -1.51 -6.63 -6.54
N LEU A 217 -2.17 -6.05 -5.54
CA LEU A 217 -1.60 -4.95 -4.76
C LEU A 217 -0.69 -5.45 -3.62
N ASN A 218 0.43 -4.75 -3.43
CA ASN A 218 1.33 -4.98 -2.29
C ASN A 218 0.85 -4.19 -1.05
N TYR A 219 1.42 -4.50 0.12
CA TYR A 219 1.05 -3.84 1.38
C TYR A 219 1.21 -2.31 1.34
N GLN A 220 2.27 -1.80 0.71
CA GLN A 220 2.53 -0.36 0.66
C GLN A 220 1.44 0.38 -0.14
N ALA A 221 1.04 -0.18 -1.28
CA ALA A 221 -0.06 0.34 -2.08
C ALA A 221 -1.38 0.30 -1.28
N LEU A 222 -1.70 -0.85 -0.68
CA LEU A 222 -2.92 -1.04 0.12
C LEU A 222 -3.02 -0.07 1.30
N LYS A 223 -1.90 0.16 2.02
CA LYS A 223 -1.85 1.09 3.15
C LYS A 223 -2.18 2.53 2.76
N SER A 224 -1.87 2.93 1.53
CA SER A 224 -2.10 4.29 1.04
C SER A 224 -3.52 4.52 0.49
N ILE A 225 -4.26 3.44 0.26
CA ILE A 225 -5.58 3.50 -0.35
C ILE A 225 -6.60 4.02 0.65
N LYS A 226 -7.41 4.98 0.20
CA LYS A 226 -8.64 5.40 0.86
C LYS A 226 -9.81 5.16 -0.08
N ILE A 227 -10.86 4.54 0.45
CA ILE A 227 -12.05 4.18 -0.31
C ILE A 227 -13.18 5.10 0.12
N GLU A 228 -13.84 5.72 -0.85
CA GLU A 228 -15.00 6.58 -0.62
C GLU A 228 -16.20 6.02 -1.41
N PRO A 229 -17.28 5.61 -0.74
CA PRO A 229 -18.47 5.10 -1.40
C PRO A 229 -19.14 6.15 -2.28
N VAL A 230 -19.69 5.71 -3.42
CA VAL A 230 -20.50 6.54 -4.32
C VAL A 230 -21.85 5.88 -4.52
N SER A 231 -22.87 6.44 -3.87
CA SER A 231 -24.24 5.90 -3.85
C SER A 231 -25.23 6.74 -4.68
N ASN A 232 -24.99 8.05 -4.81
CA ASN A 232 -25.91 8.97 -5.45
C ASN A 232 -25.52 9.27 -6.90
N PHE A 233 -26.30 8.73 -7.83
CA PHE A 233 -26.15 8.97 -9.26
C PHE A 233 -27.34 9.75 -9.81
N LYS A 234 -27.07 10.68 -10.73
CA LYS A 234 -28.08 11.37 -11.53
C LYS A 234 -27.92 11.01 -13.00
N LYS A 235 -29.04 10.87 -13.69
CA LYS A 235 -29.06 10.60 -15.13
C LYS A 235 -28.78 11.88 -15.90
N VAL A 236 -27.82 11.82 -16.82
CA VAL A 236 -27.47 12.92 -17.72
C VAL A 236 -27.48 12.39 -19.15
N ALA A 237 -28.22 13.06 -20.03
CA ALA A 237 -28.19 12.80 -21.46
C ALA A 237 -27.10 13.67 -22.11
N LEU A 238 -26.22 13.05 -22.90
CA LEU A 238 -25.12 13.72 -23.56
C LEU A 238 -24.99 13.28 -25.01
N GLU A 239 -25.01 14.26 -25.92
CA GLU A 239 -24.65 14.08 -27.31
C GLU A 239 -23.16 14.42 -27.50
N VAL A 240 -22.39 13.47 -28.04
CA VAL A 240 -20.95 13.61 -28.26
C VAL A 240 -20.57 13.08 -29.63
N SER A 241 -19.67 13.74 -30.34
CA SER A 241 -19.19 13.21 -31.61
C SER A 241 -18.32 11.98 -31.40
N ALA A 242 -18.36 11.04 -32.35
CA ALA A 242 -17.54 9.84 -32.33
C ALA A 242 -16.04 10.19 -32.20
N LYS A 243 -15.59 11.32 -32.77
CA LYS A 243 -14.20 11.78 -32.66
C LYS A 243 -13.76 12.03 -31.20
N ARG A 244 -14.69 12.43 -30.34
CA ARG A 244 -14.41 12.79 -28.93
C ARG A 244 -14.73 11.67 -27.94
N CYS A 245 -15.46 10.66 -28.37
CA CYS A 245 -15.75 9.47 -27.57
C CYS A 245 -14.86 8.27 -27.95
N GLY A 246 -14.38 8.25 -29.20
CA GLY A 246 -13.74 7.09 -29.79
C GLY A 246 -14.76 6.00 -30.11
N GLU A 247 -14.53 4.81 -29.55
CA GLU A 247 -15.44 3.68 -29.67
C GLU A 247 -16.72 3.92 -28.86
N LEU A 248 -17.88 3.51 -29.39
CA LEU A 248 -19.16 3.63 -28.70
C LEU A 248 -19.12 2.77 -27.42
N PRO A 249 -19.24 3.35 -26.22
CA PRO A 249 -19.17 2.59 -24.99
C PRO A 249 -20.44 1.75 -24.82
N LEU A 250 -20.29 0.54 -24.30
CA LEU A 250 -21.41 -0.37 -24.01
C LEU A 250 -22.11 0.00 -22.70
N GLU A 251 -23.32 -0.49 -22.52
CA GLU A 251 -24.02 -0.44 -21.23
C GLU A 251 -23.12 -1.00 -20.10
N ASN A 252 -23.24 -0.43 -18.92
CA ASN A 252 -22.42 -0.69 -17.72
C ASN A 252 -20.93 -0.33 -17.85
N SER A 253 -20.49 0.22 -18.97
CA SER A 253 -19.10 0.71 -19.12
C SER A 253 -18.84 1.90 -18.20
N ILE A 254 -17.64 1.95 -17.61
CA ILE A 254 -17.18 3.10 -16.84
C ILE A 254 -16.37 4.02 -17.77
N VAL A 255 -16.74 5.29 -17.80
CA VAL A 255 -16.08 6.32 -18.61
C VAL A 255 -15.55 7.46 -17.73
N ALA A 256 -14.44 8.06 -18.13
CA ALA A 256 -14.01 9.37 -17.62
C ALA A 256 -14.37 10.45 -18.64
N ILE A 257 -14.83 11.57 -18.12
CA ILE A 257 -15.26 12.71 -18.90
C ILE A 257 -14.30 13.87 -18.63
N TYR A 258 -13.70 14.39 -19.69
CA TYR A 258 -12.71 15.45 -19.65
C TYR A 258 -13.22 16.69 -20.38
N ASN A 259 -12.71 17.85 -19.99
CA ASN A 259 -12.85 19.06 -20.79
C ASN A 259 -11.79 19.12 -21.91
N LYS A 260 -11.88 20.13 -22.77
CA LYS A 260 -10.94 20.37 -23.87
C LYS A 260 -9.47 20.55 -23.45
N ASN A 261 -9.23 20.94 -22.19
CA ASN A 261 -7.90 21.14 -21.64
C ASN A 261 -7.30 19.84 -21.07
N GLY A 262 -8.04 18.73 -21.15
CA GLY A 262 -7.62 17.44 -20.58
C GLY A 262 -7.83 17.33 -19.06
N SER A 263 -8.53 18.29 -18.43
CA SER A 263 -8.87 18.18 -17.00
C SER A 263 -10.08 17.28 -16.82
N LEU A 264 -9.99 16.35 -15.87
CA LEU A 264 -11.09 15.45 -15.51
C LEU A 264 -12.26 16.26 -14.91
N LEU A 265 -13.44 16.12 -15.50
CA LEU A 265 -14.68 16.70 -15.00
C LEU A 265 -15.32 15.76 -13.97
N THR A 266 -15.54 14.50 -14.39
CA THR A 266 -16.16 13.46 -13.56
C THR A 266 -16.00 12.07 -14.22
N TYR A 267 -16.37 11.04 -13.49
CA TYR A 267 -16.58 9.69 -14.00
C TYR A 267 -18.07 9.44 -14.21
N ALA A 268 -18.42 8.51 -15.09
CA ALA A 268 -19.81 8.12 -15.28
C ALA A 268 -19.92 6.65 -15.65
N ILE A 269 -21.11 6.09 -15.44
CA ILE A 269 -21.48 4.75 -15.90
C ILE A 269 -22.44 4.93 -17.07
N VAL A 270 -22.21 4.20 -18.16
CA VAL A 270 -23.07 4.23 -19.33
C VAL A 270 -24.30 3.37 -19.07
N ASP A 271 -25.48 3.99 -19.03
CA ASP A 271 -26.74 3.24 -18.92
C ASP A 271 -27.23 2.79 -20.29
N SER A 272 -27.05 3.65 -21.29
CA SER A 272 -27.45 3.35 -22.67
C SER A 272 -26.63 4.20 -23.62
N SER A 273 -26.33 3.63 -24.78
CA SER A 273 -25.60 4.31 -25.84
C SER A 273 -26.28 4.06 -27.18
N TYR A 274 -26.43 5.14 -27.95
CA TYR A 274 -27.11 5.13 -29.22
C TYR A 274 -26.23 5.78 -30.28
N LEU A 275 -26.21 5.17 -31.47
CA LEU A 275 -25.62 5.76 -32.66
C LEU A 275 -26.68 6.65 -33.33
N LEU A 276 -26.37 7.95 -33.48
CA LEU A 276 -27.20 8.83 -34.29
C LEU A 276 -26.81 8.63 -35.76
N LEU A 277 -27.75 8.09 -36.52
CA LEU A 277 -27.58 7.82 -37.94
C LEU A 277 -28.15 8.98 -38.74
N ASP A 278 -27.30 9.64 -39.51
CA ASP A 278 -27.73 10.52 -40.60
C ASP A 278 -28.12 9.68 -41.82
N SER A 279 -28.99 10.23 -42.65
CA SER A 279 -29.34 9.66 -43.96
C SER A 279 -28.10 9.51 -44.84
N VAL A 280 -27.75 8.28 -45.21
CA VAL A 280 -26.58 7.99 -46.07
C VAL A 280 -27.01 7.88 -47.54
N SER A 281 -26.60 8.86 -48.34
CA SER A 281 -26.68 8.83 -49.80
C SER A 281 -25.29 8.64 -50.39
N TYR A 282 -25.07 7.55 -51.12
CA TYR A 282 -23.85 7.29 -51.86
C TYR A 282 -24.13 7.25 -53.36
N GLY A 283 -23.30 7.92 -54.15
CA GLY A 283 -23.34 7.88 -55.60
C GLY A 283 -21.92 7.80 -56.12
N GLU A 284 -21.68 6.81 -56.99
CA GLU A 284 -20.44 6.72 -57.75
C GLU A 284 -20.78 6.73 -59.24
N SER A 285 -20.02 7.50 -60.00
CA SER A 285 -20.06 7.52 -61.46
C SER A 285 -18.70 7.07 -61.99
N LYS A 286 -18.71 6.02 -62.80
CA LYS A 286 -17.51 5.53 -63.48
C LYS A 286 -17.69 5.70 -64.98
N ASP A 287 -16.83 6.54 -65.53
CA ASP A 287 -16.75 6.77 -66.97
C ASP A 287 -15.53 6.05 -67.52
N VAL A 288 -15.75 5.16 -68.48
CA VAL A 288 -14.68 4.52 -69.24
C VAL A 288 -14.74 5.06 -70.66
N SER A 289 -13.70 5.84 -71.02
CA SER A 289 -13.52 6.33 -72.38
C SER A 289 -12.34 5.62 -73.03
N ASN A 290 -12.61 4.85 -74.08
CA ASN A 290 -11.56 4.37 -74.98
C ASN A 290 -11.65 5.15 -76.29
N SER A 291 -10.51 5.70 -76.71
CA SER A 291 -10.33 6.28 -78.04
C SER A 291 -9.27 5.48 -78.78
N ILE A 292 -9.60 5.07 -80.01
CA ILE A 292 -8.64 4.47 -80.94
C ILE A 292 -8.57 5.43 -82.14
N ASN A 293 -7.40 6.06 -82.32
CA ASN A 293 -7.14 6.90 -83.48
C ASN A 293 -6.48 6.08 -84.58
N SER A 294 -7.12 5.98 -85.74
CA SER A 294 -6.52 5.52 -86.99
C SER A 294 -6.63 6.61 -88.05
N PRO A 295 -5.73 6.67 -89.05
CA PRO A 295 -5.61 7.80 -89.98
C PRO A 295 -6.83 8.08 -90.87
N VAL A 296 -7.86 7.21 -90.85
CA VAL A 296 -9.01 7.30 -91.76
C VAL A 296 -10.35 7.36 -91.02
N ASP A 297 -10.46 6.92 -89.75
CA ASP A 297 -11.70 7.00 -88.97
C ASP A 297 -11.44 7.19 -87.46
N GLN A 298 -12.31 7.98 -86.81
CA GLN A 298 -12.39 8.12 -85.35
C GLN A 298 -13.57 7.30 -84.81
N TYR A 299 -13.27 6.31 -83.95
CA TYR A 299 -14.29 5.61 -83.18
C TYR A 299 -14.12 5.97 -81.69
N SER A 300 -15.15 6.60 -81.12
CA SER A 300 -15.26 6.83 -79.68
C SER A 300 -16.39 5.96 -79.13
N SER A 301 -16.08 5.17 -78.09
CA SER A 301 -17.09 4.50 -77.28
C SER A 301 -16.95 4.99 -75.85
N SER A 302 -17.98 5.67 -75.35
CA SER A 302 -18.11 6.01 -73.94
C SER A 302 -19.16 5.10 -73.31
N GLN A 303 -18.80 4.48 -72.19
CA GLN A 303 -19.75 3.76 -71.36
C GLN A 303 -19.67 4.36 -69.96
N SER A 304 -20.76 5.00 -69.54
CA SER A 304 -20.94 5.50 -68.20
C SER A 304 -21.78 4.52 -67.41
N SER A 305 -21.32 4.18 -66.22
CA SER A 305 -22.11 3.44 -65.24
C SER A 305 -22.22 4.30 -64.00
N SER A 306 -23.44 4.52 -63.54
CA SER A 306 -23.70 5.20 -62.29
C SER A 306 -24.41 4.24 -61.35
N ILE A 307 -23.94 4.20 -60.11
CA ILE A 307 -24.55 3.43 -59.05
C ILE A 307 -24.87 4.41 -57.93
N SER A 308 -26.15 4.54 -57.61
CA SER A 308 -26.62 5.31 -56.47
C SER A 308 -27.26 4.37 -55.46
N TYR A 309 -26.73 4.36 -54.24
CA TYR A 309 -27.33 3.68 -53.11
C TYR A 309 -27.92 4.73 -52.17
N ASN A 310 -29.20 4.56 -51.85
CA ASN A 310 -29.87 5.37 -50.85
C ASN A 310 -30.26 4.46 -49.67
N LEU A 311 -29.64 4.68 -48.51
CA LEU A 311 -29.86 3.87 -47.29
C LEU A 311 -30.91 4.50 -46.36
N ASN A 312 -31.83 5.31 -46.91
CA ASN A 312 -32.89 6.02 -46.16
C ASN A 312 -33.97 5.13 -45.51
N ASN A 313 -33.78 3.81 -45.40
CA ASN A 313 -34.85 2.89 -45.00
C ASN A 313 -34.56 2.08 -43.73
N ILE A 314 -33.54 2.43 -42.94
CA ILE A 314 -33.31 1.77 -41.65
C ILE A 314 -34.53 1.90 -40.72
N PRO A 315 -35.14 3.09 -40.53
CA PRO A 315 -36.38 3.21 -39.75
C PRO A 315 -37.50 2.32 -40.28
N GLY A 316 -37.71 2.28 -41.61
CA GLY A 316 -38.73 1.44 -42.24
C GLY A 316 -38.46 -0.06 -42.10
N ILE A 317 -37.20 -0.51 -42.14
CA ILE A 317 -36.81 -1.90 -41.86
C ILE A 317 -37.11 -2.25 -40.40
N LEU A 318 -36.75 -1.38 -39.45
CA LEU A 318 -37.02 -1.60 -38.03
C LEU A 318 -38.52 -1.63 -37.72
N GLU A 319 -39.29 -0.67 -38.26
CA GLU A 319 -40.75 -0.64 -38.14
C GLU A 319 -41.40 -1.89 -38.72
N ALA A 320 -41.02 -2.29 -39.94
CA ALA A 320 -41.52 -3.51 -40.59
C ALA A 320 -41.18 -4.77 -39.79
N THR A 321 -40.03 -4.79 -39.09
CA THR A 321 -39.62 -5.88 -38.20
C THR A 321 -40.49 -5.93 -36.94
N VAL A 322 -40.73 -4.79 -36.28
CA VAL A 322 -41.55 -4.71 -35.07
C VAL A 322 -43.01 -5.13 -35.33
N ILE A 323 -43.57 -4.81 -36.51
CA ILE A 323 -44.92 -5.23 -36.90
C ILE A 323 -44.98 -6.64 -37.50
N GLY A 324 -43.87 -7.41 -37.44
CA GLY A 324 -43.82 -8.82 -37.84
C GLY A 324 -43.76 -9.09 -39.35
N LYS A 325 -43.50 -8.07 -40.17
CA LYS A 325 -43.34 -8.23 -41.63
C LYS A 325 -41.95 -8.71 -42.04
N LEU A 326 -40.96 -8.57 -41.15
CA LEU A 326 -39.59 -9.06 -41.33
C LEU A 326 -39.21 -9.97 -40.15
N ASP A 327 -38.29 -10.90 -40.41
CA ASP A 327 -37.76 -11.84 -39.43
C ASP A 327 -36.96 -11.10 -38.35
N TYR A 328 -37.51 -11.06 -37.13
CA TYR A 328 -36.93 -10.33 -36.01
C TYR A 328 -35.51 -10.79 -35.66
N ASP A 329 -35.27 -12.09 -35.61
CA ASP A 329 -33.97 -12.63 -35.19
C ASP A 329 -32.89 -12.32 -36.22
N LYS A 330 -33.21 -12.42 -37.52
CA LYS A 330 -32.28 -12.04 -38.59
C LYS A 330 -31.96 -10.55 -38.57
N ILE A 331 -32.97 -9.69 -38.42
CA ILE A 331 -32.77 -8.24 -38.39
C ILE A 331 -32.03 -7.82 -37.12
N LYS A 332 -32.36 -8.42 -35.96
CA LYS A 332 -31.62 -8.23 -34.71
C LYS A 332 -30.15 -8.58 -34.91
N GLN A 333 -29.82 -9.75 -35.42
CA GLN A 333 -28.43 -10.15 -35.67
C GLN A 333 -27.71 -9.22 -36.67
N MET A 334 -28.45 -8.69 -37.65
CA MET A 334 -27.90 -7.76 -38.63
C MET A 334 -27.54 -6.40 -38.03
N PHE A 335 -28.30 -5.89 -37.07
CA PHE A 335 -28.06 -4.57 -36.45
C PHE A 335 -27.42 -4.60 -35.06
N GLU A 336 -27.42 -5.76 -34.40
CA GLU A 336 -26.75 -5.96 -33.11
C GLU A 336 -25.27 -5.61 -33.23
N ASN A 337 -24.75 -4.79 -32.31
CA ASN A 337 -23.37 -4.30 -32.34
C ASN A 337 -22.98 -3.57 -33.64
N PHE A 338 -23.94 -3.03 -34.41
CA PHE A 338 -23.66 -2.31 -35.65
C PHE A 338 -22.65 -1.17 -35.43
N GLY A 339 -22.84 -0.35 -34.40
CA GLY A 339 -21.91 0.73 -34.05
C GLY A 339 -20.49 0.24 -33.70
N ILE A 340 -20.35 -0.93 -33.07
CA ILE A 340 -19.04 -1.53 -32.77
C ILE A 340 -18.36 -2.00 -34.07
N ARG A 341 -19.11 -2.70 -34.94
CA ARG A 341 -18.59 -3.17 -36.23
C ARG A 341 -18.18 -2.00 -37.12
N LEU A 342 -18.96 -0.92 -37.12
CA LEU A 342 -18.65 0.30 -37.87
C LEU A 342 -17.37 0.97 -37.35
N ASN A 343 -17.20 1.07 -36.02
CA ASN A 343 -15.96 1.57 -35.41
C ASN A 343 -14.74 0.71 -35.78
N LYS A 344 -14.88 -0.62 -35.73
CA LYS A 344 -13.81 -1.55 -36.14
C LYS A 344 -13.43 -1.36 -37.60
N LEU A 345 -14.41 -1.27 -38.50
CA LEU A 345 -14.18 -1.04 -39.92
C LEU A 345 -13.49 0.31 -40.17
N SER A 346 -13.90 1.37 -39.45
CA SER A 346 -13.26 2.68 -39.49
C SER A 346 -11.78 2.62 -39.08
N LYS A 347 -11.46 1.85 -38.03
CA LYS A 347 -10.09 1.63 -37.55
C LYS A 347 -9.23 0.86 -38.57
N GLU A 348 -9.78 -0.18 -39.18
CA GLU A 348 -9.08 -1.01 -40.17
C GLU A 348 -8.85 -0.25 -41.49
N THR A 349 -9.81 0.54 -41.92
CA THR A 349 -9.74 1.29 -43.19
C THR A 349 -9.10 2.67 -43.04
N GLN A 350 -8.94 3.17 -41.80
CA GLN A 350 -8.58 4.55 -41.47
C GLN A 350 -9.57 5.61 -42.01
N ILE A 351 -10.75 5.18 -42.48
CA ILE A 351 -11.81 6.06 -42.94
C ILE A 351 -12.70 6.34 -41.74
N PHE A 352 -12.50 7.51 -41.11
CA PHE A 352 -13.29 7.95 -39.97
C PHE A 352 -14.38 8.93 -40.41
N ASP A 353 -15.65 8.55 -40.22
CA ASP A 353 -16.75 9.48 -40.44
C ASP A 353 -16.88 10.44 -39.24
N SER A 354 -16.24 11.60 -39.41
CA SER A 354 -16.28 12.68 -38.43
C SER A 354 -17.65 13.29 -38.15
N LYS A 355 -18.68 12.94 -38.94
CA LYS A 355 -20.05 13.40 -38.75
C LYS A 355 -20.87 12.53 -37.80
N MET A 356 -20.38 11.35 -37.44
CA MET A 356 -21.12 10.49 -36.52
C MET A 356 -21.20 11.07 -35.11
N ASN A 357 -22.41 11.09 -34.57
CA ASN A 357 -22.67 11.48 -33.19
C ASN A 357 -23.23 10.29 -32.40
N TYR A 358 -22.86 10.22 -31.13
CA TYR A 358 -23.40 9.29 -30.17
C TYR A 358 -24.29 10.04 -29.19
N PHE A 359 -25.39 9.41 -28.81
CA PHE A 359 -26.24 9.86 -27.73
C PHE A 359 -26.11 8.89 -26.57
N LEU A 360 -25.64 9.40 -25.42
CA LEU A 360 -25.36 8.61 -24.24
C LEU A 360 -26.29 9.02 -23.11
N ILE A 361 -26.86 8.03 -22.43
CA ILE A 361 -27.52 8.21 -21.13
C ILE A 361 -26.53 7.72 -20.08
N LEU A 362 -26.11 8.64 -19.20
CA LEU A 362 -25.04 8.43 -18.24
C LEU A 362 -25.57 8.53 -16.81
N SER A 363 -25.20 7.58 -15.97
CA SER A 363 -25.29 7.70 -14.51
C SER A 363 -24.04 8.41 -13.99
N VAL A 364 -24.20 9.67 -13.58
CA VAL A 364 -23.10 10.54 -13.13
C VAL A 364 -23.18 10.71 -11.61
N PRO A 365 -22.09 10.54 -10.85
CA PRO A 365 -22.01 10.89 -9.44
C PRO A 365 -22.41 12.34 -9.20
N ASP A 366 -23.14 12.61 -8.11
CA ASP A 366 -23.73 13.93 -7.86
C ASP A 366 -22.70 15.09 -7.85
N ASP A 367 -21.49 14.82 -7.36
CA ASP A 367 -20.37 15.78 -7.31
C ASP A 367 -19.80 16.18 -8.69
N GLY A 368 -20.13 15.39 -9.72
CA GLY A 368 -19.74 15.63 -11.11
C GLY A 368 -20.77 16.36 -11.97
N VAL A 369 -22.04 16.32 -11.57
CA VAL A 369 -23.17 16.76 -12.41
C VAL A 369 -23.08 18.24 -12.75
N GLU A 370 -22.81 19.09 -11.76
CA GLU A 370 -22.75 20.54 -11.97
C GLU A 370 -21.61 20.93 -12.93
N LYS A 371 -20.43 20.31 -12.78
CA LYS A 371 -19.28 20.54 -13.66
C LYS A 371 -19.58 20.12 -15.10
N LEU A 372 -20.29 19.01 -15.25
CA LEU A 372 -20.66 18.47 -16.56
C LEU A 372 -21.67 19.38 -17.27
N ILE A 373 -22.74 19.80 -16.59
CA ILE A 373 -23.80 20.65 -17.16
C ILE A 373 -23.27 22.04 -17.55
N LYS A 374 -22.34 22.60 -16.76
CA LYS A 374 -21.72 23.91 -17.06
C LYS A 374 -20.74 23.86 -18.22
N THR A 375 -20.25 22.68 -18.59
CA THR A 375 -19.30 22.53 -19.69
C THR A 375 -20.05 22.45 -21.01
N ASN A 376 -19.60 23.19 -22.02
CA ASN A 376 -20.18 23.11 -23.35
C ASN A 376 -20.00 21.69 -23.90
N LYS A 377 -21.08 21.07 -24.42
CA LYS A 377 -21.03 19.73 -25.03
C LYS A 377 -19.95 19.59 -26.10
N ASN A 378 -19.66 20.70 -26.79
CA ASN A 378 -18.62 20.75 -27.82
C ASN A 378 -17.19 20.82 -27.26
N GLU A 379 -16.99 20.74 -25.95
CA GLU A 379 -15.69 20.74 -25.29
C GLU A 379 -15.48 19.48 -24.45
N ILE A 380 -16.39 18.52 -24.54
CA ILE A 380 -16.36 17.28 -23.76
C ILE A 380 -15.68 16.17 -24.56
N THR A 381 -14.74 15.49 -23.92
CA THR A 381 -14.11 14.25 -24.41
C THR A 381 -14.43 13.12 -23.43
N ILE A 382 -14.79 11.95 -23.95
CA ILE A 382 -15.14 10.77 -23.17
C ILE A 382 -14.10 9.68 -23.45
N VAL A 383 -13.60 9.06 -22.39
CA VAL A 383 -12.61 7.98 -22.47
C VAL A 383 -13.14 6.77 -21.71
N LEU A 384 -13.13 5.61 -22.36
CA LEU A 384 -13.47 4.33 -21.75
C LEU A 384 -12.37 3.90 -20.76
N ILE A 385 -12.76 3.62 -19.51
CA ILE A 385 -11.84 3.13 -18.47
C ILE A 385 -11.99 1.63 -18.28
N ASN A 386 -13.23 1.16 -18.30
CA ASN A 386 -13.55 -0.26 -18.21
C ASN A 386 -14.71 -0.56 -19.13
N SER A 387 -14.54 -1.57 -19.98
CA SER A 387 -15.63 -2.15 -20.77
C SER A 387 -16.66 -2.76 -19.80
N GLY A 388 -17.95 -2.50 -20.02
CA GLY A 388 -19.01 -3.17 -19.27
C GLY A 388 -18.83 -4.69 -19.35
N GLU A 389 -19.07 -5.37 -18.22
CA GLU A 389 -19.14 -6.83 -18.16
C GLU A 389 -20.42 -7.36 -18.80
#